data_AF-A0A9P8C5R3-F1
#
_entry.id   AF-A0A9P8C5R3-F1
#
_cell.length_a   1.000
_cell.length_b   1.000
_cell.length_c   1.000
_cell.angle_alpha   90.00
_cell.angle_beta   90.00
_cell.angle_gamma   90.00
#
_symmetry.space_group_name_H-M   'P 1'
#
loop_
_entity.id
_entity.type
_entity.pdbx_description
1 polymer ?
#
loop_
_entity_poly.entity_id
_entity_poly.type
_entity_poly.pdbx_seq_one_letter_code
_entity_poly.pdbx_strand_id
1 'polypeptide(L)'
;MSAALRTWGGATGGRGNIKYDRLINSAEPEVLVVGGPSSSDGREATPRILDRHLKHFRSSKKRQLAITSMAVLGALSFLYWIGFNSSTTWSSCDSVDAGYQCQPAISHYWGQYSPYYAVPSAISADVPDQCQVTFAQVLSRHGARDPTSSKTAQYNATVQLVHANANSFGSGYEFIKDYKYTLGADQLTGFGQLQMINSGTNFYDRYHLLALHTIPFIRASGEDRVIESAQNWTQGFHELRLKNKPAKVYWPYDILVISEEEGFNNTLSHSLCTNFEGPSNNVKDDSMSTWASIFVPPITARLNSNLPGVNFTTATTIDMMDLCPFNTVASPTGEISPFCALFTEIEWNQYDYYQSLGKYYGYTWGNPLGATQGVGFANELLARLTNTPVKDHTSTNYTLDSAPSTFPLGGSTSLYADFSHDNDMTAIFGALGLYNNTRPLLNTTIEDVREMGGFSASWTVPFAARAYFEKLDCVGASEEYVRVLVNDRVLPLEMCGGDSLGRCTLSSFVDSMGFARQGGHWDECFV
;
A
#
# COMPACT_ATOMS: atom_id res chain seq x y z
N MET A 1 24.17 6.41 35.99
CA MET A 1 25.43 6.87 36.62
C MET A 1 26.02 7.97 35.74
N SER A 2 26.29 9.15 36.33
CA SER A 2 26.91 10.39 35.78
C SER A 2 26.26 11.01 34.52
N ALA A 3 25.49 12.11 34.52
CA ALA A 3 25.51 13.43 35.19
C ALA A 3 26.55 14.45 34.66
N ALA A 4 26.05 15.50 33.97
CA ALA A 4 26.41 16.93 34.03
C ALA A 4 25.65 17.66 32.89
N LEU A 5 24.59 18.49 33.04
CA LEU A 5 24.28 19.70 33.83
C LEU A 5 25.19 20.92 33.57
N ARG A 6 24.62 21.94 32.89
CA ARG A 6 24.50 23.40 33.24
C ARG A 6 24.03 24.18 31.99
N THR A 7 22.83 24.79 31.92
CA THR A 7 22.40 26.13 32.46
C THR A 7 23.31 27.29 32.01
N TRP A 8 22.88 28.47 31.54
CA TRP A 8 21.69 29.30 31.79
C TRP A 8 21.68 30.58 30.89
N GLY A 9 20.51 31.24 30.76
CA GLY A 9 20.34 32.70 30.50
C GLY A 9 20.39 33.14 29.03
N GLY A 10 19.62 34.11 28.53
CA GLY A 10 18.76 35.15 29.10
C GLY A 10 18.47 36.17 27.97
N ALA A 11 17.38 36.91 28.08
CA ALA A 11 16.68 37.60 26.97
C ALA A 11 17.32 38.91 26.45
N THR A 12 16.77 39.35 25.30
CA THR A 12 16.42 40.74 24.85
C THR A 12 17.12 41.31 23.61
N GLY A 13 16.29 41.81 22.67
CA GLY A 13 16.51 43.10 22.00
C GLY A 13 16.90 43.13 20.51
N GLY A 14 15.98 43.63 19.66
CA GLY A 14 16.30 44.77 18.78
C GLY A 14 16.50 44.57 17.26
N ARG A 15 15.43 44.86 16.50
CA ARG A 15 15.32 45.59 15.21
C ARG A 15 16.52 45.68 14.22
N GLY A 16 16.23 45.41 12.94
CA GLY A 16 17.00 45.99 11.82
C GLY A 16 16.64 45.52 10.40
N ASN A 17 15.66 46.20 9.77
CA ASN A 17 15.40 46.45 8.33
C ASN A 17 16.18 45.72 7.22
N ILE A 18 15.46 45.18 6.22
CA ILE A 18 15.88 45.23 4.80
C ILE A 18 14.67 45.62 3.92
N LYS A 19 14.88 46.65 3.09
CA LYS A 19 13.95 47.30 2.15
C LYS A 19 14.06 46.72 0.74
N TYR A 20 12.95 46.82 0.00
CA TYR A 20 12.81 46.68 -1.45
C TYR A 20 13.48 47.83 -2.22
N ASP A 21 13.92 47.57 -3.47
CA ASP A 21 14.04 48.63 -4.49
C ASP A 21 13.75 48.18 -5.93
N ARG A 22 13.31 49.17 -6.73
CA ARG A 22 12.54 49.14 -7.99
C ARG A 22 13.36 49.19 -9.31
N LEU A 23 12.65 48.83 -10.39
CA LEU A 23 12.91 49.07 -11.83
C LEU A 23 12.78 50.57 -12.24
N ILE A 24 13.58 51.02 -13.23
CA ILE A 24 13.38 52.27 -14.01
C ILE A 24 13.76 52.09 -15.50
N ASN A 25 13.02 52.83 -16.36
CA ASN A 25 12.91 52.88 -17.82
C ASN A 25 13.97 53.72 -18.61
N SER A 26 14.08 53.40 -19.91
CA SER A 26 14.21 54.20 -21.17
C SER A 26 15.07 55.49 -21.28
N ALA A 27 15.86 55.60 -22.37
CA ALA A 27 16.10 56.85 -23.13
C ALA A 27 16.70 56.58 -24.54
N GLU A 28 16.50 57.52 -25.46
CA GLU A 28 16.71 57.53 -26.93
C GLU A 28 17.90 58.47 -27.33
N PRO A 29 18.17 58.90 -28.61
CA PRO A 29 19.48 58.77 -29.28
C PRO A 29 20.18 60.10 -29.70
N GLU A 30 21.36 60.02 -30.33
CA GLU A 30 22.05 61.17 -30.97
C GLU A 30 22.82 60.82 -32.26
N VAL A 31 22.97 61.80 -33.17
CA VAL A 31 23.36 61.78 -34.60
C VAL A 31 24.67 62.57 -34.81
N LEU A 32 25.48 62.30 -35.85
CA LEU A 32 26.35 63.30 -36.56
C LEU A 32 26.86 62.79 -37.95
N VAL A 33 26.39 63.37 -39.09
CA VAL A 33 27.05 64.31 -40.07
C VAL A 33 28.19 63.71 -40.94
N VAL A 34 28.02 63.39 -42.24
CA VAL A 34 28.03 64.15 -43.55
C VAL A 34 29.41 64.61 -44.09
N GLY A 35 29.72 64.22 -45.34
CA GLY A 35 30.67 64.89 -46.25
C GLY A 35 30.83 64.19 -47.63
N GLY A 36 30.44 64.85 -48.74
CA GLY A 36 30.82 64.49 -50.14
C GLY A 36 32.08 65.26 -50.59
N PRO A 37 32.39 65.49 -51.91
CA PRO A 37 31.69 65.11 -53.16
C PRO A 37 32.62 64.70 -54.37
N SER A 38 32.00 64.50 -55.55
CA SER A 38 32.52 64.68 -56.95
C SER A 38 33.60 63.69 -57.46
N SER A 39 33.72 63.31 -58.75
CA SER A 39 32.94 63.44 -59.99
C SER A 39 33.59 62.52 -61.05
N SER A 40 32.83 62.23 -62.12
CA SER A 40 33.23 61.93 -63.50
C SER A 40 33.91 60.59 -63.87
N ASP A 41 33.15 59.84 -64.67
CA ASP A 41 33.52 59.25 -65.97
C ASP A 41 33.98 57.78 -66.04
N GLY A 42 33.60 57.12 -67.14
CA GLY A 42 34.24 55.88 -67.60
C GLY A 42 33.39 54.61 -67.61
N ARG A 43 32.83 54.29 -68.78
CA ARG A 43 32.25 52.99 -69.14
C ARG A 43 33.23 51.82 -68.91
N GLU A 44 32.84 50.82 -68.13
CA GLU A 44 33.18 49.36 -68.24
C GLU A 44 32.97 48.61 -66.91
N ALA A 45 31.75 48.17 -66.56
CA ALA A 45 31.58 47.20 -65.46
C ALA A 45 30.26 46.43 -65.41
N THR A 46 29.36 46.58 -66.36
CA THR A 46 27.97 46.09 -66.24
C THR A 46 27.80 44.55 -66.23
N PRO A 47 28.62 43.73 -66.92
CA PRO A 47 28.47 42.27 -66.85
C PRO A 47 28.99 41.65 -65.54
N ARG A 48 30.03 42.23 -64.93
CA ARG A 48 30.67 41.68 -63.73
C ARG A 48 29.87 41.94 -62.45
N ILE A 49 29.14 43.05 -62.37
CA ILE A 49 28.30 43.38 -61.22
C ILE A 49 27.03 42.50 -61.22
N LEU A 50 26.40 42.28 -62.38
CA LEU A 50 25.23 41.42 -62.50
C LEU A 50 25.55 39.95 -62.15
N ASP A 51 26.70 39.44 -62.59
CA ASP A 51 27.10 38.06 -62.31
C ASP A 51 27.48 37.85 -60.83
N ARG A 52 28.05 38.88 -60.18
CA ARG A 52 28.31 38.88 -58.73
C ARG A 52 27.01 38.95 -57.92
N HIS A 53 26.04 39.76 -58.34
CA HIS A 53 24.70 39.82 -57.74
C HIS A 53 23.93 38.52 -57.93
N LEU A 54 23.98 37.88 -59.11
CA LEU A 54 23.33 36.59 -59.36
C LEU A 54 23.96 35.46 -58.55
N LYS A 55 25.28 35.45 -58.37
CA LYS A 55 25.97 34.49 -57.49
C LYS A 55 25.62 34.71 -56.01
N HIS A 56 25.56 35.96 -55.54
CA HIS A 56 25.12 36.28 -54.18
C HIS A 56 23.64 35.96 -53.95
N PHE A 57 22.78 36.20 -54.95
CA PHE A 57 21.35 35.90 -54.85
C PHE A 57 21.09 34.39 -54.89
N ARG A 58 21.83 33.63 -55.70
CA ARG A 58 21.79 32.16 -55.71
C ARG A 58 22.36 31.55 -54.43
N SER A 59 23.45 32.09 -53.87
CA SER A 59 23.99 31.59 -52.60
C SER A 59 23.08 31.95 -51.42
N SER A 60 22.49 33.15 -51.42
CA SER A 60 21.50 33.58 -50.44
C SER A 60 20.24 32.71 -50.49
N LYS A 61 19.67 32.46 -51.69
CA LYS A 61 18.53 31.55 -51.84
C LYS A 61 18.87 30.11 -51.47
N LYS A 62 20.06 29.60 -51.81
CA LYS A 62 20.49 28.26 -51.37
C LYS A 62 20.65 28.17 -49.84
N ARG A 63 21.20 29.22 -49.22
CA ARG A 63 21.35 29.30 -47.76
C ARG A 63 19.99 29.41 -47.08
N GLN A 64 19.07 30.20 -47.63
CA GLN A 64 17.73 30.36 -47.10
C GLN A 64 16.91 29.08 -47.27
N LEU A 65 17.03 28.39 -48.42
CA LEU A 65 16.41 27.08 -48.64
C LEU A 65 16.97 26.02 -47.68
N ALA A 66 18.29 26.01 -47.44
CA ALA A 66 18.92 25.10 -46.50
C ALA A 66 18.48 25.37 -45.05
N ILE A 67 18.37 26.65 -44.65
CA ILE A 67 17.89 27.04 -43.32
C ILE A 67 16.41 26.65 -43.16
N THR A 68 15.56 26.88 -44.15
CA THR A 68 14.15 26.46 -44.09
C THR A 68 14.01 24.94 -44.08
N SER A 69 14.80 24.21 -44.86
CA SER A 69 14.77 22.74 -44.84
C SER A 69 15.26 22.16 -43.50
N MET A 70 16.30 22.75 -42.89
CA MET A 70 16.73 22.35 -41.55
C MET A 70 15.70 22.71 -40.48
N ALA A 71 15.01 23.85 -40.59
CA ALA A 71 13.94 24.23 -39.67
C ALA A 71 12.73 23.29 -39.79
N VAL A 72 12.36 22.88 -41.01
CA VAL A 72 11.28 21.91 -41.25
C VAL A 72 11.67 20.52 -40.76
N LEU A 73 12.91 20.06 -41.01
CA LEU A 73 13.41 18.78 -40.48
C LEU A 73 13.52 18.80 -38.96
N GLY A 74 13.90 19.93 -38.35
CA GLY A 74 13.90 20.12 -36.90
C GLY A 74 12.49 20.09 -36.32
N ALA A 75 11.53 20.77 -36.95
CA ALA A 75 10.13 20.75 -36.54
C ALA A 75 9.48 19.38 -36.70
N LEU A 76 9.77 18.65 -37.79
CA LEU A 76 9.29 17.28 -37.99
C LEU A 76 9.95 16.31 -37.02
N SER A 77 11.23 16.47 -36.71
CA SER A 77 11.92 15.69 -35.67
C SER A 77 11.35 15.99 -34.27
N PHE A 78 10.98 17.24 -34.00
CA PHE A 78 10.36 17.65 -32.73
C PHE A 78 8.91 17.14 -32.62
N LEU A 79 8.13 17.15 -33.70
CA LEU A 79 6.79 16.56 -33.75
C LEU A 79 6.84 15.03 -33.69
N TYR A 80 7.85 14.40 -34.29
CA TYR A 80 8.11 12.97 -34.14
C TYR A 80 8.52 12.66 -32.69
N TRP A 81 9.35 13.49 -32.07
CA TRP A 81 9.72 13.35 -30.66
C TRP A 81 8.52 13.53 -29.72
N ILE A 82 7.60 14.46 -30.00
CA ILE A 82 6.33 14.62 -29.26
C ILE A 82 5.34 13.47 -29.56
N GLY A 83 5.35 12.91 -30.78
CA GLY A 83 4.51 11.77 -31.16
C GLY A 83 5.01 10.43 -30.59
N PHE A 84 6.32 10.28 -30.36
CA PHE A 84 6.96 9.10 -29.76
C PHE A 84 7.10 9.21 -28.23
N ASN A 85 7.21 10.44 -27.68
CA ASN A 85 7.08 10.75 -26.24
C ASN A 85 5.68 11.22 -25.86
N SER A 86 4.69 11.04 -26.74
CA SER A 86 3.37 10.71 -26.22
C SER A 86 3.56 9.35 -25.61
N SER A 87 4.03 9.35 -24.36
CA SER A 87 3.83 8.27 -23.43
C SER A 87 2.39 7.86 -23.69
N THR A 88 2.22 6.70 -24.32
CA THR A 88 1.04 5.90 -24.05
C THR A 88 0.99 5.89 -22.54
N THR A 89 0.14 6.73 -21.97
CA THR A 89 -0.22 6.68 -20.57
C THR A 89 -0.93 5.34 -20.48
N TRP A 90 -0.15 4.28 -20.30
CA TRP A 90 -0.66 3.05 -19.76
C TRP A 90 -1.30 3.51 -18.47
N SER A 91 -2.63 3.58 -18.47
CA SER A 91 -3.37 3.90 -17.26
C SER A 91 -2.85 2.90 -16.24
N SER A 92 -2.26 3.41 -15.16
CA SER A 92 -1.87 2.57 -14.03
C SER A 92 -3.05 1.63 -13.74
N CYS A 93 -2.78 0.34 -13.75
CA CYS A 93 -3.77 -0.67 -13.37
C CYS A 93 -4.01 -0.68 -11.85
N ASP A 94 -3.26 0.11 -11.08
CA ASP A 94 -3.57 0.46 -9.69
C ASP A 94 -4.36 1.76 -9.65
N SER A 95 -5.50 1.74 -8.96
CA SER A 95 -6.42 2.87 -8.83
C SER A 95 -6.92 3.02 -7.40
N VAL A 96 -7.41 4.22 -7.07
CA VAL A 96 -7.95 4.55 -5.74
C VAL A 96 -9.08 3.60 -5.34
N ASP A 97 -9.99 3.29 -6.27
CA ASP A 97 -11.22 2.55 -5.97
C ASP A 97 -11.09 1.04 -6.16
N ALA A 98 -10.44 0.59 -7.24
CA ALA A 98 -10.34 -0.84 -7.54
C ALA A 98 -9.05 -1.49 -7.01
N GLY A 99 -8.07 -0.68 -6.58
CA GLY A 99 -6.73 -1.17 -6.28
C GLY A 99 -6.04 -1.71 -7.54
N TYR A 100 -5.18 -2.71 -7.35
CA TYR A 100 -4.30 -3.26 -8.37
C TYR A 100 -4.98 -4.31 -9.24
N GLN A 101 -5.08 -4.04 -10.54
CA GLN A 101 -5.81 -4.83 -11.54
C GLN A 101 -4.91 -5.32 -12.70
N CYS A 102 -3.60 -5.27 -12.55
CA CYS A 102 -2.67 -5.81 -13.56
C CYS A 102 -2.58 -7.33 -13.45
N GLN A 103 -2.95 -8.05 -14.52
CA GLN A 103 -2.89 -9.52 -14.57
C GLN A 103 -3.54 -10.20 -13.35
N PRO A 104 -4.84 -9.94 -13.09
CA PRO A 104 -5.52 -10.39 -11.86
C PRO A 104 -5.52 -11.92 -11.69
N ALA A 105 -5.45 -12.69 -12.79
CA ALA A 105 -5.30 -14.15 -12.75
C ALA A 105 -4.01 -14.65 -12.07
N ILE A 106 -3.05 -13.75 -11.83
CA ILE A 106 -1.78 -14.02 -11.15
C ILE A 106 -1.67 -13.12 -9.90
N SER A 107 -1.81 -11.80 -10.06
CA SER A 107 -1.51 -10.84 -8.98
C SER A 107 -2.46 -10.90 -7.80
N HIS A 108 -3.67 -11.45 -7.98
CA HIS A 108 -4.65 -11.63 -6.89
C HIS A 108 -4.44 -12.95 -6.13
N TYR A 109 -3.44 -13.74 -6.52
CA TYR A 109 -3.12 -15.07 -6.00
C TYR A 109 -1.71 -15.14 -5.39
N TRP A 110 -1.25 -14.06 -4.78
CA TRP A 110 0.03 -13.99 -4.06
C TRP A 110 -0.15 -14.01 -2.53
N GLY A 111 -1.32 -14.43 -2.04
CA GLY A 111 -1.65 -14.39 -0.62
C GLY A 111 -1.50 -12.99 -0.04
N GLN A 112 -0.85 -12.90 1.12
CA GLN A 112 -0.54 -11.63 1.78
C GLN A 112 0.44 -10.73 0.99
N TYR A 113 1.09 -11.23 -0.07
CA TYR A 113 1.97 -10.42 -0.92
C TYR A 113 1.24 -9.82 -2.13
N SER A 114 -0.05 -10.13 -2.30
CA SER A 114 -0.88 -9.46 -3.29
C SER A 114 -0.98 -7.98 -2.94
N PRO A 115 -0.79 -7.04 -3.88
CA PRO A 115 -1.26 -5.67 -3.71
C PRO A 115 -2.77 -5.67 -3.43
N TYR A 116 -3.27 -4.74 -2.61
CA TYR A 116 -4.70 -4.59 -2.40
C TYR A 116 -5.45 -4.48 -3.74
N TYR A 117 -6.62 -5.13 -3.78
CA TYR A 117 -7.63 -4.99 -4.80
C TYR A 117 -9.00 -5.05 -4.13
N ALA A 118 -10.00 -4.41 -4.75
CA ALA A 118 -11.38 -4.50 -4.29
C ALA A 118 -11.88 -5.95 -4.44
N VAL A 119 -12.22 -6.59 -3.32
CA VAL A 119 -12.62 -8.00 -3.28
C VAL A 119 -14.08 -8.14 -3.70
N PRO A 120 -14.43 -9.14 -4.54
CA PRO A 120 -15.81 -9.35 -4.96
C PRO A 120 -16.79 -9.50 -3.78
N SER A 121 -17.89 -8.74 -3.84
CA SER A 121 -18.94 -8.73 -2.81
C SER A 121 -20.29 -9.13 -3.41
N ALA A 122 -21.03 -9.99 -2.71
CA ALA A 122 -22.41 -10.32 -3.05
C ALA A 122 -23.41 -9.24 -2.58
N ILE A 123 -23.02 -8.45 -1.58
CA ILE A 123 -23.80 -7.37 -0.99
C ILE A 123 -23.14 -6.04 -1.39
N SER A 124 -23.92 -5.05 -1.82
CA SER A 124 -23.35 -3.74 -2.21
C SER A 124 -22.67 -3.06 -1.02
N ALA A 125 -21.48 -2.51 -1.28
CA ALA A 125 -20.70 -1.71 -0.34
C ALA A 125 -21.26 -0.29 -0.16
N ASP A 126 -22.21 0.15 -0.99
CA ASP A 126 -22.82 1.47 -0.90
C ASP A 126 -23.54 1.65 0.43
N VAL A 127 -23.54 2.87 0.96
CA VAL A 127 -24.39 3.20 2.11
C VAL A 127 -25.86 3.13 1.66
N PRO A 128 -26.72 2.35 2.33
CA PRO A 128 -28.13 2.26 1.91
C PRO A 128 -28.83 3.61 1.95
N ASP A 129 -29.71 3.91 0.99
CA ASP A 129 -30.36 5.23 0.80
C ASP A 129 -31.07 5.78 2.06
N GLN A 130 -31.53 4.91 2.94
CA GLN A 130 -32.26 5.28 4.17
C GLN A 130 -31.35 5.37 5.40
N CYS A 131 -30.03 5.34 5.20
CA CYS A 131 -29.05 5.31 6.27
C CYS A 131 -27.96 6.37 6.09
N GLN A 132 -27.36 6.75 7.21
CA GLN A 132 -26.17 7.60 7.27
C GLN A 132 -25.11 6.95 8.15
N VAL A 133 -23.85 7.07 7.76
CA VAL A 133 -22.73 6.62 8.59
C VAL A 133 -22.52 7.62 9.72
N THR A 134 -22.55 7.16 10.97
CA THR A 134 -22.33 7.98 12.18
C THR A 134 -20.97 7.75 12.81
N PHE A 135 -20.32 6.63 12.46
CA PHE A 135 -19.00 6.22 12.93
C PHE A 135 -18.32 5.39 11.85
N ALA A 136 -17.02 5.58 11.66
CA ALA A 136 -16.19 4.66 10.87
C ALA A 136 -14.80 4.47 11.50
N GLN A 137 -14.38 3.22 11.63
CA GLN A 137 -13.02 2.84 11.98
C GLN A 137 -12.37 2.09 10.83
N VAL A 138 -11.18 2.51 10.41
CA VAL A 138 -10.32 1.71 9.54
C VAL A 138 -9.25 0.99 10.36
N LEU A 139 -9.11 -0.31 10.11
CA LEU A 139 -7.92 -1.09 10.46
C LEU A 139 -7.16 -1.39 9.17
N SER A 140 -5.94 -0.87 9.03
CA SER A 140 -5.16 -0.95 7.81
C SER A 140 -3.85 -1.70 8.04
N ARG A 141 -3.46 -2.52 7.07
CA ARG A 141 -2.09 -3.03 6.97
C ARG A 141 -1.20 -1.93 6.38
N HIS A 142 0.10 -2.04 6.62
CA HIS A 142 1.11 -1.33 5.84
C HIS A 142 1.01 -1.63 4.32
N GLY A 143 1.53 -0.71 3.49
CA GLY A 143 1.62 -0.86 2.03
C GLY A 143 2.63 -1.92 1.58
N ALA A 144 2.77 -2.11 0.27
CA ALA A 144 3.75 -3.03 -0.28
C ALA A 144 5.19 -2.65 0.09
N ARG A 145 5.97 -3.66 0.46
CA ARG A 145 7.32 -3.50 1.00
C ARG A 145 8.32 -4.43 0.32
N ASP A 146 9.59 -4.13 0.51
CA ASP A 146 10.67 -5.08 0.27
C ASP A 146 10.50 -6.33 1.16
N PRO A 147 11.15 -7.46 0.81
CA PRO A 147 11.24 -8.62 1.70
C PRO A 147 11.81 -8.23 3.07
N THR A 148 11.57 -9.04 4.10
CA THR A 148 12.25 -8.79 5.38
C THR A 148 13.76 -8.96 5.24
N SER A 149 14.58 -8.37 6.11
CA SER A 149 16.05 -8.55 6.06
C SER A 149 16.49 -10.01 5.92
N SER A 150 15.87 -10.92 6.67
CA SER A 150 16.15 -12.37 6.59
C SER A 150 15.75 -12.98 5.24
N LYS A 151 14.57 -12.62 4.72
CA LYS A 151 14.10 -13.07 3.42
C LYS A 151 14.90 -12.48 2.27
N THR A 152 15.37 -11.23 2.37
CA THR A 152 16.26 -10.64 1.38
C THR A 152 17.57 -11.42 1.26
N ALA A 153 18.18 -11.79 2.39
CA ALA A 153 19.36 -12.65 2.38
C ALA A 153 19.05 -14.02 1.73
N GLN A 154 17.92 -14.63 2.06
CA GLN A 154 17.50 -15.93 1.52
C GLN A 154 17.25 -15.87 0.00
N TYR A 155 16.48 -14.89 -0.48
CA TYR A 155 16.14 -14.78 -1.91
C TYR A 155 17.37 -14.44 -2.76
N ASN A 156 18.24 -13.56 -2.27
CA ASN A 156 19.51 -13.29 -2.93
C ASN A 156 20.38 -14.55 -3.01
N ALA A 157 20.44 -15.37 -1.95
CA ALA A 157 21.13 -16.65 -1.97
C ALA A 157 20.53 -17.63 -3.01
N THR A 158 19.20 -17.67 -3.14
CA THR A 158 18.52 -18.47 -4.17
C THR A 158 18.88 -18.00 -5.59
N VAL A 159 18.96 -16.70 -5.83
CA VAL A 159 19.40 -16.15 -7.13
C VAL A 159 20.87 -16.50 -7.40
N GLN A 160 21.74 -16.36 -6.40
CA GLN A 160 23.16 -16.75 -6.51
C GLN A 160 23.33 -18.25 -6.76
N LEU A 161 22.50 -19.09 -6.16
CA LEU A 161 22.47 -20.53 -6.42
C LEU A 161 22.20 -20.81 -7.90
N VAL A 162 21.23 -20.09 -8.51
CA VAL A 162 20.94 -20.22 -9.95
C VAL A 162 22.13 -19.76 -10.79
N HIS A 163 22.70 -18.58 -10.51
CA HIS A 163 23.85 -18.04 -11.27
C HIS A 163 25.08 -18.94 -11.20
N ALA A 164 25.34 -19.56 -10.05
CA ALA A 164 26.51 -20.38 -9.85
C ALA A 164 26.41 -21.77 -10.52
N ASN A 165 25.19 -22.32 -10.66
CA ASN A 165 25.01 -23.74 -10.99
C ASN A 165 24.20 -24.01 -12.26
N ALA A 166 23.49 -23.02 -12.82
CA ALA A 166 22.74 -23.22 -14.05
C ALA A 166 23.68 -23.41 -15.25
N ASN A 167 23.69 -24.60 -15.83
CA ASN A 167 24.50 -24.94 -17.01
C ASN A 167 23.96 -24.26 -18.29
N SER A 168 22.65 -23.99 -18.32
CA SER A 168 21.94 -23.33 -19.41
C SER A 168 20.63 -22.76 -18.89
N PHE A 169 20.04 -21.83 -19.64
CA PHE A 169 18.74 -21.23 -19.32
C PHE A 169 17.75 -21.62 -20.42
N GLY A 170 16.68 -22.32 -20.05
CA GLY A 170 15.58 -22.68 -20.95
C GLY A 170 14.76 -21.47 -21.40
N SER A 171 13.87 -21.69 -22.37
CA SER A 171 12.98 -20.65 -22.90
C SER A 171 12.12 -20.03 -21.80
N GLY A 172 12.16 -18.70 -21.67
CA GLY A 172 11.47 -17.94 -20.63
C GLY A 172 12.26 -17.76 -19.33
N TYR A 173 13.40 -18.42 -19.18
CA TYR A 173 14.27 -18.34 -18.00
C TYR A 173 15.53 -17.49 -18.25
N GLU A 174 15.78 -17.07 -19.49
CA GLU A 174 17.02 -16.42 -19.91
C GLU A 174 17.29 -15.11 -19.17
N PHE A 175 16.23 -14.38 -18.79
CA PHE A 175 16.36 -13.13 -18.05
C PHE A 175 17.08 -13.30 -16.71
N ILE A 176 17.00 -14.50 -16.10
CA ILE A 176 17.62 -14.78 -14.79
C ILE A 176 19.15 -14.69 -14.89
N LYS A 177 19.72 -14.97 -16.06
CA LYS A 177 21.18 -14.89 -16.28
C LYS A 177 21.75 -13.51 -15.95
N ASP A 178 21.01 -12.46 -16.33
CA ASP A 178 21.43 -11.06 -16.16
C ASP A 178 20.69 -10.37 -15.01
N TYR A 179 19.71 -11.04 -14.39
CA TYR A 179 18.99 -10.53 -13.24
C TYR A 179 19.95 -10.23 -12.09
N LYS A 180 19.84 -9.04 -11.50
CA LYS A 180 20.59 -8.63 -10.31
C LYS A 180 19.59 -8.42 -9.19
N TYR A 181 19.85 -9.06 -8.05
CA TYR A 181 19.06 -8.82 -6.86
C TYR A 181 19.32 -7.40 -6.35
N THR A 182 18.34 -6.52 -6.47
CA THR A 182 18.41 -5.12 -6.04
C THR A 182 17.28 -4.72 -5.10
N LEU A 183 16.49 -5.69 -4.62
CA LEU A 183 15.45 -5.43 -3.63
C LEU A 183 16.09 -4.98 -2.31
N GLY A 184 15.41 -4.09 -1.60
CA GLY A 184 15.83 -3.61 -0.29
C GLY A 184 15.50 -4.61 0.82
N ALA A 185 15.25 -4.10 2.02
CA ALA A 185 14.84 -4.89 3.17
C ALA A 185 13.89 -4.10 4.07
N ASP A 186 12.80 -4.74 4.49
CA ASP A 186 11.81 -4.32 5.49
C ASP A 186 10.95 -3.07 5.14
N GLN A 187 11.52 -2.12 4.39
CA GLN A 187 10.92 -0.80 4.12
C GLN A 187 9.82 -0.84 3.06
N LEU A 188 8.95 0.16 3.07
CA LEU A 188 7.97 0.34 2.01
C LEU A 188 8.66 0.59 0.67
N THR A 189 8.06 0.04 -0.38
CA THR A 189 8.39 0.41 -1.76
C THR A 189 7.70 1.72 -2.12
N GLY A 190 8.18 2.42 -3.15
CA GLY A 190 7.47 3.60 -3.68
C GLY A 190 6.05 3.26 -4.15
N PHE A 191 5.83 2.04 -4.67
CA PHE A 191 4.50 1.54 -4.99
C PHE A 191 3.62 1.39 -3.72
N GLY A 192 4.16 0.82 -2.65
CA GLY A 192 3.44 0.68 -1.38
C GLY A 192 3.09 2.01 -0.71
N GLN A 193 3.94 3.02 -0.82
CA GLN A 193 3.62 4.39 -0.39
C GLN A 193 2.40 4.93 -1.15
N LEU A 194 2.36 4.76 -2.48
CA LEU A 194 1.22 5.16 -3.32
C LEU A 194 -0.06 4.40 -2.96
N GLN A 195 0.01 3.10 -2.68
CA GLN A 195 -1.15 2.34 -2.22
C GLN A 195 -1.76 2.94 -0.94
N MET A 196 -0.93 3.41 -0.02
CA MET A 196 -1.41 4.03 1.22
C MET A 196 -2.01 5.41 0.98
N ILE A 197 -1.42 6.23 0.10
CA ILE A 197 -2.03 7.49 -0.36
C ILE A 197 -3.40 7.23 -0.98
N ASN A 198 -3.49 6.25 -1.89
CA ASN A 198 -4.75 5.84 -2.52
C ASN A 198 -5.79 5.40 -1.47
N SER A 199 -5.39 4.59 -0.48
CA SER A 199 -6.26 4.14 0.62
C SER A 199 -6.78 5.30 1.47
N GLY A 200 -5.94 6.31 1.75
CA GLY A 200 -6.35 7.52 2.48
C GLY A 200 -7.32 8.39 1.69
N THR A 201 -7.08 8.55 0.39
CA THR A 201 -8.00 9.23 -0.53
C THR A 201 -9.34 8.52 -0.60
N ASN A 202 -9.35 7.19 -0.76
CA ASN A 202 -10.56 6.38 -0.80
C ASN A 202 -11.37 6.48 0.50
N PHE A 203 -10.73 6.39 1.67
CA PHE A 203 -11.41 6.55 2.96
C PHE A 203 -12.04 7.93 3.13
N TYR A 204 -11.32 8.99 2.74
CA TYR A 204 -11.89 10.34 2.77
C TYR A 204 -13.15 10.43 1.89
N ASP A 205 -13.09 9.91 0.66
CA ASP A 205 -14.20 9.99 -0.28
C ASP A 205 -15.42 9.22 0.23
N ARG A 206 -15.20 7.97 0.67
CA ARG A 206 -16.24 7.09 1.24
C ARG A 206 -16.96 7.71 2.44
N TYR A 207 -16.23 8.36 3.34
CA TYR A 207 -16.78 8.96 4.56
C TYR A 207 -16.77 10.49 4.55
N HIS A 208 -16.87 11.09 3.36
CA HIS A 208 -16.74 12.53 3.14
C HIS A 208 -17.60 13.38 4.07
N LEU A 209 -18.85 12.96 4.32
CA LEU A 209 -19.79 13.67 5.19
C LEU A 209 -19.26 13.80 6.63
N LEU A 210 -18.59 12.77 7.17
CA LEU A 210 -17.94 12.84 8.48
C LEU A 210 -16.59 13.58 8.38
N ALA A 211 -15.78 13.26 7.37
CA ALA A 211 -14.43 13.76 7.17
C ALA A 211 -14.34 15.27 6.91
N LEU A 212 -15.45 15.91 6.50
CA LEU A 212 -15.57 17.36 6.43
C LEU A 212 -15.52 18.05 7.81
N HIS A 213 -15.96 17.35 8.85
CA HIS A 213 -16.20 17.94 10.18
C HIS A 213 -15.28 17.39 11.26
N THR A 214 -14.72 16.19 11.09
CA THR A 214 -13.79 15.59 12.04
C THR A 214 -12.44 15.24 11.40
N ILE A 215 -11.42 15.06 12.23
CA ILE A 215 -10.12 14.49 11.85
C ILE A 215 -10.07 13.10 12.48
N PRO A 216 -9.68 12.05 11.74
CA PRO A 216 -9.53 10.73 12.33
C PRO A 216 -8.55 10.75 13.51
N PHE A 217 -8.88 10.05 14.59
CA PHE A 217 -7.88 9.71 15.60
C PHE A 217 -7.02 8.56 15.06
N ILE A 218 -5.70 8.75 15.02
CA ILE A 218 -4.80 7.85 14.29
C ILE A 218 -3.81 7.18 15.25
N ARG A 219 -3.70 5.85 15.16
CA ARG A 219 -2.64 5.08 15.84
C ARG A 219 -1.88 4.20 14.85
N ALA A 220 -0.62 3.96 15.12
CA ALA A 220 0.21 3.06 14.34
C ALA A 220 1.02 2.15 15.27
N SER A 221 1.12 0.88 14.92
CA SER A 221 2.10 0.00 15.55
C SER A 221 3.53 0.47 15.26
N GLY A 222 4.42 0.29 16.22
CA GLY A 222 5.74 0.90 16.35
C GLY A 222 6.81 0.32 15.44
N GLU A 223 6.49 0.08 14.18
CA GLU A 223 7.45 -0.35 13.16
C GLU A 223 7.48 0.63 11.98
N ASP A 224 8.68 0.94 11.49
CA ASP A 224 8.92 2.02 10.50
C ASP A 224 7.97 1.96 9.31
N ARG A 225 7.78 0.78 8.70
CA ARG A 225 6.88 0.61 7.54
C ARG A 225 5.41 0.88 7.87
N VAL A 226 4.98 0.64 9.11
CA VAL A 226 3.59 0.87 9.55
C VAL A 226 3.38 2.34 9.84
N ILE A 227 4.34 2.99 10.51
CA ILE A 227 4.33 4.43 10.77
C ILE A 227 4.35 5.20 9.45
N GLU A 228 5.23 4.83 8.51
CA GLU A 228 5.31 5.44 7.19
C GLU A 228 4.01 5.21 6.39
N SER A 229 3.38 4.04 6.53
CA SER A 229 2.08 3.77 5.91
C SER A 229 0.99 4.71 6.45
N ALA A 230 0.97 4.95 7.76
CA ALA A 230 0.04 5.90 8.38
C ALA A 230 0.29 7.32 7.89
N GLN A 231 1.56 7.74 7.72
CA GLN A 231 1.92 9.05 7.17
C GLN A 231 1.44 9.21 5.72
N ASN A 232 1.66 8.21 4.86
CA ASN A 232 1.21 8.24 3.47
C ASN A 232 -0.32 8.20 3.36
N TRP A 233 -0.99 7.40 4.20
CA TRP A 233 -2.44 7.38 4.26
C TRP A 233 -3.03 8.73 4.69
N THR A 234 -2.44 9.33 5.73
CA THR A 234 -2.89 10.64 6.20
C THR A 234 -2.64 11.73 5.15
N GLN A 235 -1.60 11.60 4.31
CA GLN A 235 -1.37 12.49 3.17
C GLN A 235 -2.52 12.39 2.15
N GLY A 236 -2.85 11.19 1.69
CA GLY A 236 -3.94 10.99 0.72
C GLY A 236 -5.31 11.46 1.23
N PHE A 237 -5.59 11.24 2.53
CA PHE A 237 -6.77 11.77 3.20
C PHE A 237 -6.77 13.31 3.23
N HIS A 238 -5.64 13.91 3.61
CA HIS A 238 -5.48 15.35 3.73
C HIS A 238 -5.62 16.06 2.37
N GLU A 239 -5.01 15.53 1.32
CA GLU A 239 -5.03 16.14 -0.01
C GLU A 239 -6.45 16.23 -0.58
N LEU A 240 -7.26 15.19 -0.45
CA LEU A 240 -8.66 15.23 -0.90
C LEU A 240 -9.51 16.14 -0.01
N ARG A 241 -9.25 16.15 1.30
CA ARG A 241 -9.90 17.09 2.23
C ARG A 241 -9.61 18.54 1.92
N LEU A 242 -8.36 18.88 1.60
CA LEU A 242 -7.94 20.25 1.31
C LEU A 242 -8.65 20.79 0.06
N LYS A 243 -8.83 19.95 -0.97
CA LYS A 243 -9.60 20.29 -2.17
C LYS A 243 -11.05 20.65 -1.85
N ASN A 244 -11.67 19.91 -0.92
CA ASN A 244 -13.08 20.12 -0.54
C ASN A 244 -13.29 21.20 0.54
N LYS A 245 -12.27 21.50 1.37
CA LYS A 245 -12.36 22.49 2.46
C LYS A 245 -11.02 23.23 2.69
N PRO A 246 -10.63 24.17 1.82
CA PRO A 246 -9.29 24.78 1.81
C PRO A 246 -8.91 25.59 3.06
N ALA A 247 -9.90 26.13 3.80
CA ALA A 247 -9.66 27.24 4.73
C ALA A 247 -9.32 26.84 6.19
N LYS A 248 -9.28 25.56 6.56
CA LYS A 248 -9.18 25.12 7.99
C LYS A 248 -8.51 23.76 8.22
N VAL A 249 -7.42 23.41 7.54
CA VAL A 249 -6.81 22.07 7.71
C VAL A 249 -5.37 22.18 8.21
N TYR A 250 -5.14 21.74 9.45
CA TYR A 250 -3.80 21.53 10.02
C TYR A 250 -3.18 20.26 9.44
N TRP A 251 -1.88 20.28 9.18
CA TRP A 251 -1.07 19.15 8.67
C TRP A 251 0.38 19.35 9.13
N PRO A 252 1.12 18.30 9.53
CA PRO A 252 0.73 16.87 9.61
C PRO A 252 -0.31 16.57 10.71
N TYR A 253 -0.99 15.43 10.62
CA TYR A 253 -1.84 14.94 11.72
C TYR A 253 -1.00 14.19 12.76
N ASP A 254 -1.44 14.24 14.02
CA ASP A 254 -0.80 13.47 15.10
C ASP A 254 -1.09 11.97 14.92
N ILE A 255 -0.03 11.15 15.07
CA ILE A 255 -0.10 9.69 15.03
C ILE A 255 0.40 9.18 16.37
N LEU A 256 -0.46 8.48 17.12
CA LEU A 256 -0.04 7.79 18.33
C LEU A 256 0.69 6.50 17.95
N VAL A 257 2.01 6.48 18.14
CA VAL A 257 2.83 5.29 17.91
C VAL A 257 2.82 4.41 19.16
N ILE A 258 2.42 3.14 19.02
CA ILE A 258 2.43 2.14 20.09
C ILE A 258 3.63 1.22 19.90
N SER A 259 4.51 1.13 20.90
CA SER A 259 5.76 0.37 20.79
C SER A 259 5.53 -1.12 20.48
N GLU A 260 6.44 -1.70 19.70
CA GLU A 260 6.56 -3.17 19.49
C GLU A 260 7.74 -3.76 20.29
N GLU A 261 8.35 -2.98 21.19
CA GLU A 261 9.37 -3.50 22.09
C GLU A 261 8.80 -4.58 23.02
N GLU A 262 9.64 -5.53 23.39
CA GLU A 262 9.28 -6.63 24.28
C GLU A 262 8.64 -6.12 25.58
N GLY A 263 7.51 -6.71 25.96
CA GLY A 263 6.77 -6.37 27.18
C GLY A 263 5.86 -5.15 27.08
N PHE A 264 5.76 -4.50 25.91
CA PHE A 264 4.74 -3.48 25.69
C PHE A 264 3.40 -4.08 25.29
N ASN A 265 2.34 -3.66 25.99
CA ASN A 265 0.97 -3.95 25.60
C ASN A 265 0.59 -3.15 24.35
N ASN A 266 0.40 -3.86 23.25
CA ASN A 266 0.05 -3.33 21.95
C ASN A 266 -1.06 -4.18 21.31
N THR A 267 -2.22 -3.58 21.04
CA THR A 267 -3.34 -4.26 20.39
C THR A 267 -3.18 -4.39 18.87
N LEU A 268 -2.16 -3.76 18.30
CA LEU A 268 -1.85 -3.72 16.87
C LEU A 268 -0.62 -4.56 16.48
N SER A 269 0.02 -5.23 17.44
CA SER A 269 1.15 -6.15 17.21
C SER A 269 1.23 -7.20 18.32
N HIS A 270 1.23 -8.48 17.93
CA HIS A 270 1.36 -9.62 18.81
C HIS A 270 2.82 -9.81 19.26
N SER A 271 3.03 -10.11 20.53
CA SER A 271 4.35 -10.46 21.09
C SER A 271 4.28 -10.93 22.55
N LEU A 272 3.20 -10.59 23.26
CA LEU A 272 3.08 -10.84 24.70
C LEU A 272 2.77 -12.30 25.06
N CYS A 273 2.10 -13.04 24.19
CA CYS A 273 1.60 -14.38 24.51
C CYS A 273 2.69 -15.43 24.32
N THR A 274 3.46 -15.73 25.38
CA THR A 274 4.64 -16.62 25.31
C THR A 274 4.35 -17.99 24.70
N ASN A 275 3.23 -18.62 25.03
CA ASN A 275 2.84 -19.92 24.48
C ASN A 275 2.49 -19.85 22.98
N PHE A 276 1.97 -18.70 22.51
CA PHE A 276 1.71 -18.47 21.09
C PHE A 276 3.00 -18.21 20.32
N GLU A 277 3.92 -17.39 20.85
CA GLU A 277 5.23 -17.09 20.24
C GLU A 277 6.22 -18.26 20.34
N GLY A 278 5.94 -19.21 21.22
CA GLY A 278 6.83 -20.31 21.57
C GLY A 278 7.00 -21.35 20.46
N PRO A 279 8.10 -22.13 20.50
CA PRO A 279 8.42 -23.15 19.50
C PRO A 279 7.50 -24.39 19.53
N SER A 280 6.56 -24.45 20.48
CA SER A 280 5.58 -25.54 20.62
C SER A 280 4.48 -25.49 19.55
N ASN A 281 4.36 -24.39 18.80
CA ASN A 281 3.24 -24.16 17.88
C ASN A 281 3.59 -24.47 16.41
N ASN A 282 3.77 -25.75 16.08
CA ASN A 282 4.15 -26.19 14.73
C ASN A 282 2.96 -26.33 13.77
N VAL A 283 1.72 -26.06 14.20
CA VAL A 283 0.51 -26.35 13.41
C VAL A 283 0.52 -25.64 12.05
N LYS A 284 0.98 -24.39 12.01
CA LYS A 284 1.17 -23.62 10.79
C LYS A 284 2.17 -24.30 9.85
N ASP A 285 3.37 -24.59 10.34
CA ASP A 285 4.47 -25.12 9.53
C ASP A 285 4.16 -26.54 9.04
N ASP A 286 3.54 -27.38 9.88
CA ASP A 286 3.08 -28.73 9.51
C ASP A 286 2.02 -28.68 8.40
N SER A 287 1.05 -27.76 8.51
CA SER A 287 0.00 -27.57 7.52
C SER A 287 0.57 -27.10 6.16
N MET A 288 1.43 -26.07 6.20
CA MET A 288 2.08 -25.54 5.01
C MET A 288 3.02 -26.58 4.37
N SER A 289 3.78 -27.32 5.17
CA SER A 289 4.68 -28.39 4.71
C SER A 289 3.92 -29.53 4.04
N THR A 290 2.79 -29.95 4.62
CA THR A 290 1.90 -30.97 4.04
C THR A 290 1.44 -30.54 2.65
N TRP A 291 0.95 -29.31 2.51
CA TRP A 291 0.50 -28.80 1.22
C TRP A 291 1.65 -28.62 0.22
N ALA A 292 2.77 -28.04 0.66
CA ALA A 292 3.96 -27.88 -0.18
C ALA A 292 4.48 -29.21 -0.74
N SER A 293 4.38 -30.31 0.02
CA SER A 293 4.76 -31.64 -0.44
C SER A 293 3.95 -32.15 -1.64
N ILE A 294 2.79 -31.54 -1.91
CA ILE A 294 1.86 -31.92 -2.98
C ILE A 294 2.08 -31.06 -4.22
N PHE A 295 2.04 -29.73 -4.09
CA PHE A 295 2.01 -28.84 -5.26
C PHE A 295 3.40 -28.40 -5.75
N VAL A 296 4.40 -28.40 -4.88
CA VAL A 296 5.76 -27.91 -5.23
C VAL A 296 6.58 -28.89 -6.07
N PRO A 297 6.54 -30.24 -5.87
CA PRO A 297 7.42 -31.14 -6.60
C PRO A 297 7.35 -31.06 -8.14
N PRO A 298 6.15 -30.94 -8.77
CA PRO A 298 6.06 -30.74 -10.21
C PRO A 298 6.72 -29.43 -10.69
N ILE A 299 6.60 -28.36 -9.89
CA ILE A 299 7.23 -27.06 -10.15
C ILE A 299 8.75 -27.21 -10.06
N THR A 300 9.26 -27.81 -9.00
CA THR A 300 10.68 -28.08 -8.79
C THR A 300 11.28 -28.87 -9.95
N ALA A 301 10.58 -29.91 -10.42
CA ALA A 301 11.02 -30.70 -11.57
C ALA A 301 11.13 -29.85 -12.84
N ARG A 302 10.14 -28.98 -13.11
CA ARG A 302 10.16 -28.06 -14.25
C ARG A 302 11.29 -27.02 -14.14
N LEU A 303 11.50 -26.43 -12.97
CA LEU A 303 12.59 -25.48 -12.74
C LEU A 303 13.94 -26.14 -13.00
N ASN A 304 14.18 -27.34 -12.46
CA ASN A 304 15.43 -28.08 -12.68
C ASN A 304 15.62 -28.51 -14.15
N SER A 305 14.54 -28.76 -14.89
CA SER A 305 14.63 -29.05 -16.32
C SER A 305 15.03 -27.83 -17.16
N ASN A 306 14.62 -26.62 -16.75
CA ASN A 306 14.93 -25.38 -17.47
C ASN A 306 16.21 -24.69 -16.97
N LEU A 307 16.66 -25.04 -15.77
CA LEU A 307 17.90 -24.55 -15.15
C LEU A 307 18.74 -25.76 -14.69
N PRO A 308 19.19 -26.62 -15.63
CA PRO A 308 19.91 -27.84 -15.30
C PRO A 308 21.20 -27.53 -14.53
N GLY A 309 21.42 -28.26 -13.43
CA GLY A 309 22.58 -28.10 -12.54
C GLY A 309 22.26 -27.40 -11.23
N VAL A 310 21.15 -26.64 -11.13
CA VAL A 310 20.80 -25.87 -9.93
C VAL A 310 20.36 -26.75 -8.75
N ASN A 311 19.58 -27.81 -9.01
CA ASN A 311 19.02 -28.73 -8.00
C ASN A 311 18.19 -28.01 -6.92
N PHE A 312 17.09 -27.37 -7.33
CA PHE A 312 16.14 -26.71 -6.43
C PHE A 312 15.57 -27.66 -5.36
N THR A 313 15.39 -27.13 -4.14
CA THR A 313 14.64 -27.76 -3.05
C THR A 313 13.22 -27.20 -3.03
N THR A 314 12.34 -27.74 -2.17
CA THR A 314 11.01 -27.16 -1.93
C THR A 314 11.11 -25.69 -1.51
N ALA A 315 12.02 -25.38 -0.57
CA ALA A 315 12.21 -24.03 -0.06
C ALA A 315 12.68 -23.08 -1.17
N THR A 316 13.71 -23.44 -1.94
CA THR A 316 14.21 -22.56 -3.01
C THR A 316 13.25 -22.47 -4.20
N THR A 317 12.36 -23.46 -4.38
CA THR A 317 11.25 -23.38 -5.35
C THR A 317 10.21 -22.35 -4.92
N ILE A 318 9.82 -22.33 -3.64
CA ILE A 318 8.92 -21.32 -3.10
C ILE A 318 9.57 -19.94 -3.13
N ASP A 319 10.86 -19.81 -2.83
CA ASP A 319 11.59 -18.54 -2.95
C ASP A 319 11.55 -18.00 -4.40
N MET A 320 11.62 -18.88 -5.41
CA MET A 320 11.45 -18.48 -6.81
C MET A 320 10.04 -17.98 -7.12
N MET A 321 9.01 -18.48 -6.42
CA MET A 321 7.64 -17.93 -6.49
C MET A 321 7.58 -16.58 -5.77
N ASP A 322 8.16 -16.45 -4.57
CA ASP A 322 8.19 -15.20 -3.79
C ASP A 322 8.86 -14.04 -4.55
N LEU A 323 9.87 -14.34 -5.39
CA LEU A 323 10.53 -13.32 -6.23
C LEU A 323 9.56 -12.63 -7.21
N CYS A 324 8.44 -13.24 -7.60
CA CYS A 324 7.43 -12.61 -8.46
C CYS A 324 6.76 -11.39 -7.80
N PRO A 325 6.03 -11.51 -6.67
CA PRO A 325 5.37 -10.37 -6.05
C PRO A 325 6.37 -9.30 -5.61
N PHE A 326 7.52 -9.68 -5.01
CA PHE A 326 8.47 -8.70 -4.49
C PHE A 326 9.16 -7.88 -5.59
N ASN A 327 9.54 -8.49 -6.72
CA ASN A 327 10.06 -7.71 -7.84
C ASN A 327 8.97 -6.87 -8.52
N THR A 328 7.71 -7.32 -8.51
CA THR A 328 6.60 -6.55 -9.05
C THR A 328 6.39 -5.26 -8.26
N VAL A 329 6.26 -5.35 -6.93
CA VAL A 329 5.99 -4.17 -6.10
C VAL A 329 7.20 -3.26 -5.91
N ALA A 330 8.42 -3.75 -6.15
CA ALA A 330 9.61 -2.91 -6.22
C ALA A 330 9.66 -2.05 -7.51
N SER A 331 8.89 -2.39 -8.54
CA SER A 331 8.72 -1.54 -9.72
C SER A 331 7.92 -0.28 -9.35
N PRO A 332 8.35 0.93 -9.75
CA PRO A 332 7.63 2.17 -9.46
C PRO A 332 6.17 2.20 -9.95
N THR A 333 5.85 1.40 -10.97
CA THR A 333 4.52 1.30 -11.57
C THR A 333 3.81 -0.01 -11.23
N GLY A 334 4.42 -0.86 -10.39
CA GLY A 334 3.93 -2.21 -10.13
C GLY A 334 3.94 -3.09 -11.37
N GLU A 335 4.91 -2.95 -12.27
CA GLU A 335 5.01 -3.80 -13.47
C GLU A 335 5.25 -5.27 -13.08
N ILE A 336 4.42 -6.19 -13.61
CA ILE A 336 4.49 -7.62 -13.30
C ILE A 336 5.87 -8.17 -13.66
N SER A 337 6.53 -8.76 -12.66
CA SER A 337 7.87 -9.32 -12.78
C SER A 337 7.94 -10.48 -13.77
N PRO A 338 9.03 -10.63 -14.56
CA PRO A 338 9.26 -11.80 -15.39
C PRO A 338 9.31 -13.13 -14.61
N PHE A 339 9.64 -13.09 -13.30
CA PHE A 339 9.55 -14.27 -12.43
C PHE A 339 8.13 -14.85 -12.39
N CYS A 340 7.11 -14.01 -12.55
CA CYS A 340 5.72 -14.44 -12.51
C CYS A 340 5.36 -15.42 -13.64
N ALA A 341 5.96 -15.23 -14.81
CA ALA A 341 5.73 -16.04 -16.00
C ALA A 341 6.39 -17.43 -15.94
N LEU A 342 7.20 -17.72 -14.92
CA LEU A 342 7.80 -19.04 -14.70
C LEU A 342 6.79 -20.07 -14.16
N PHE A 343 5.63 -19.59 -13.72
CA PHE A 343 4.58 -20.37 -13.07
C PHE A 343 3.24 -20.16 -13.77
N THR A 344 2.41 -21.20 -13.76
CA THR A 344 1.09 -21.17 -14.37
C THR A 344 0.05 -20.56 -13.44
N GLU A 345 -1.09 -20.12 -13.97
CA GLU A 345 -2.20 -19.62 -13.15
C GLU A 345 -2.66 -20.65 -12.09
N ILE A 346 -2.68 -21.94 -12.42
CA ILE A 346 -3.04 -23.00 -11.48
C ILE A 346 -2.04 -23.08 -10.32
N GLU A 347 -0.76 -22.91 -10.59
CA GLU A 347 0.28 -22.91 -9.55
C GLU A 347 0.20 -21.67 -8.67
N TRP A 348 -0.20 -20.52 -9.23
CA TRP A 348 -0.51 -19.33 -8.44
C TRP A 348 -1.70 -19.53 -7.52
N ASN A 349 -2.77 -20.19 -7.97
CA ASN A 349 -3.88 -20.58 -7.08
C ASN A 349 -3.40 -21.50 -5.94
N GLN A 350 -2.52 -22.47 -6.24
CA GLN A 350 -1.95 -23.36 -5.23
C GLN A 350 -1.04 -22.63 -4.23
N TYR A 351 -0.30 -21.63 -4.70
CA TYR A 351 0.52 -20.75 -3.87
C TYR A 351 -0.33 -19.81 -3.00
N ASP A 352 -1.40 -19.21 -3.52
CA ASP A 352 -2.34 -18.42 -2.73
C ASP A 352 -2.96 -19.25 -1.60
N TYR A 353 -3.32 -20.49 -1.90
CA TYR A 353 -3.81 -21.44 -0.90
C TYR A 353 -2.74 -21.79 0.14
N TYR A 354 -1.47 -22.00 -0.28
CA TYR A 354 -0.34 -22.19 0.63
C TYR A 354 -0.17 -21.01 1.61
N GLN A 355 -0.28 -19.78 1.11
CA GLN A 355 -0.23 -18.58 1.95
C GLN A 355 -1.46 -18.48 2.89
N SER A 356 -2.64 -18.85 2.39
CA SER A 356 -3.89 -18.89 3.18
C SER A 356 -3.83 -19.89 4.32
N LEU A 357 -3.25 -21.08 4.11
CA LEU A 357 -2.97 -22.04 5.18
C LEU A 357 -2.05 -21.43 6.24
N GLY A 358 -1.01 -20.71 5.82
CA GLY A 358 -0.09 -20.04 6.72
C GLY A 358 -0.73 -18.98 7.61
N LYS A 359 -1.70 -18.22 7.08
CA LYS A 359 -2.48 -17.27 7.87
C LYS A 359 -3.53 -17.95 8.75
N TYR A 360 -4.23 -18.94 8.20
CA TYR A 360 -5.29 -19.66 8.92
C TYR A 360 -4.76 -20.39 10.16
N TYR A 361 -3.74 -21.22 9.96
CA TYR A 361 -3.11 -22.03 11.00
C TYR A 361 -2.06 -21.27 11.82
N GLY A 362 -1.68 -20.07 11.37
CA GLY A 362 -0.78 -19.19 12.11
C GLY A 362 -1.50 -18.29 13.11
N TYR A 363 -2.57 -17.62 12.69
CA TYR A 363 -3.03 -16.40 13.39
C TYR A 363 -4.55 -16.35 13.62
N THR A 364 -5.32 -17.35 13.23
CA THR A 364 -6.76 -17.42 13.53
C THR A 364 -7.12 -18.81 14.07
N TRP A 365 -8.34 -19.29 13.88
CA TRP A 365 -8.89 -20.50 14.49
C TRP A 365 -8.18 -21.81 14.12
N GLY A 366 -7.30 -21.84 13.13
CA GLY A 366 -6.41 -22.98 12.91
C GLY A 366 -5.33 -23.11 14.00
N ASN A 367 -5.04 -22.02 14.70
CA ASN A 367 -4.16 -21.95 15.85
C ASN A 367 -4.99 -21.80 17.14
N PRO A 368 -4.80 -22.64 18.17
CA PRO A 368 -5.55 -22.53 19.43
C PRO A 368 -5.52 -21.15 20.08
N LEU A 369 -4.41 -20.41 19.92
CA LEU A 369 -4.23 -19.07 20.48
C LEU A 369 -4.20 -17.96 19.41
N GLY A 370 -4.49 -18.27 18.14
CA GLY A 370 -4.43 -17.29 17.05
C GLY A 370 -5.43 -16.17 17.23
N ALA A 371 -6.74 -16.50 17.28
CA ALA A 371 -7.80 -15.52 17.49
C ALA A 371 -7.67 -14.76 18.82
N THR A 372 -7.08 -15.39 19.85
CA THR A 372 -6.81 -14.77 21.15
C THR A 372 -5.93 -13.52 21.03
N GLN A 373 -5.02 -13.45 20.06
CA GLN A 373 -4.15 -12.27 19.89
C GLN A 373 -4.92 -11.01 19.47
N GLY A 374 -6.10 -11.17 18.86
CA GLY A 374 -6.95 -10.06 18.42
C GLY A 374 -7.92 -9.52 19.47
N VAL A 375 -7.95 -10.11 20.67
CA VAL A 375 -8.97 -9.80 21.70
C VAL A 375 -8.88 -8.36 22.21
N GLY A 376 -7.66 -7.87 22.47
CA GLY A 376 -7.47 -6.49 22.96
C GLY A 376 -8.05 -5.45 22.01
N PHE A 377 -7.75 -5.56 20.72
CA PHE A 377 -8.32 -4.66 19.70
C PHE A 377 -9.85 -4.83 19.57
N ALA A 378 -10.37 -6.05 19.66
CA ALA A 378 -11.82 -6.27 19.63
C ALA A 378 -12.52 -5.53 20.79
N ASN A 379 -11.93 -5.56 21.99
CA ASN A 379 -12.44 -4.84 23.15
C ASN A 379 -12.28 -3.31 23.02
N GLU A 380 -11.23 -2.81 22.37
CA GLU A 380 -11.09 -1.40 21.99
C GLU A 380 -12.13 -0.95 20.97
N LEU A 381 -12.39 -1.76 19.94
CA LEU A 381 -13.42 -1.48 18.94
C LEU A 381 -14.80 -1.41 19.60
N LEU A 382 -15.12 -2.36 20.49
CA LEU A 382 -16.36 -2.33 21.26
C LEU A 382 -16.48 -1.03 22.07
N ALA A 383 -15.43 -0.62 22.78
CA ALA A 383 -15.40 0.61 23.55
C ALA A 383 -15.73 1.85 22.68
N ARG A 384 -15.17 1.91 21.47
CA ARG A 384 -15.41 2.99 20.49
C ARG A 384 -16.85 2.97 19.96
N LEU A 385 -17.37 1.79 19.60
CA LEU A 385 -18.72 1.63 19.08
C LEU A 385 -19.80 2.02 20.10
N THR A 386 -19.59 1.67 21.38
CA THR A 386 -20.55 1.90 22.47
C THR A 386 -20.29 3.17 23.27
N ASN A 387 -19.19 3.89 23.01
CA ASN A 387 -18.75 5.04 23.78
C ASN A 387 -18.65 4.74 25.29
N THR A 388 -18.01 3.60 25.63
CA THR A 388 -17.78 3.18 27.01
C THR A 388 -16.31 2.83 27.24
N PRO A 389 -15.77 2.97 28.47
CA PRO A 389 -14.37 2.61 28.74
C PRO A 389 -14.02 1.19 28.31
N VAL A 390 -12.78 1.00 27.86
CA VAL A 390 -12.23 -0.32 27.49
C VAL A 390 -12.31 -1.27 28.68
N LYS A 391 -12.77 -2.50 28.42
CA LYS A 391 -12.82 -3.59 29.39
C LYS A 391 -12.07 -4.77 28.81
N ASP A 392 -10.80 -4.89 29.19
CA ASP A 392 -9.90 -5.90 28.67
C ASP A 392 -8.82 -6.22 29.72
N HIS A 393 -8.24 -7.40 29.61
CA HIS A 393 -7.11 -7.86 30.44
C HIS A 393 -6.11 -8.68 29.63
N THR A 394 -6.04 -8.41 28.31
CA THR A 394 -5.21 -9.12 27.34
C THR A 394 -4.05 -8.23 26.88
N SER A 395 -4.09 -7.71 25.65
CA SER A 395 -3.03 -6.91 25.02
C SER A 395 -3.25 -5.39 25.09
N THR A 396 -4.32 -4.92 25.73
CA THR A 396 -4.58 -3.48 25.92
C THR A 396 -3.61 -2.82 26.89
N ASN A 397 -3.32 -1.53 26.67
CA ASN A 397 -2.53 -0.73 27.59
C ASN A 397 -3.45 0.20 28.39
N TYR A 398 -3.71 -0.16 29.65
CA TYR A 398 -4.61 0.61 30.52
C TYR A 398 -4.26 2.11 30.61
N THR A 399 -2.98 2.48 30.54
CA THR A 399 -2.58 3.90 30.62
C THR A 399 -2.97 4.66 29.36
N LEU A 400 -2.81 4.04 28.18
CA LEU A 400 -3.23 4.65 26.91
C LEU A 400 -4.76 4.68 26.79
N ASP A 401 -5.42 3.60 27.19
CA ASP A 401 -6.85 3.39 26.93
C ASP A 401 -7.79 4.10 27.92
N SER A 402 -7.26 4.51 29.08
CA SER A 402 -8.00 5.28 30.09
C SER A 402 -7.92 6.81 29.90
N ALA A 403 -7.03 7.30 29.03
CA ALA A 403 -6.80 8.73 28.82
C ALA A 403 -7.43 9.22 27.50
N PRO A 404 -8.32 10.25 27.52
CA PRO A 404 -8.96 10.74 26.30
C PRO A 404 -8.00 11.27 25.21
N SER A 405 -6.78 11.66 25.58
CA SER A 405 -5.75 12.10 24.64
C SER A 405 -5.16 10.98 23.79
N THR A 406 -5.21 9.73 24.28
CA THR A 406 -4.60 8.55 23.65
C THR A 406 -5.62 7.49 23.28
N PHE A 407 -6.85 7.60 23.80
CA PHE A 407 -7.99 6.77 23.39
C PHE A 407 -9.31 7.56 23.53
N PRO A 408 -9.58 8.51 22.61
CA PRO A 408 -10.81 9.31 22.66
C PRO A 408 -12.04 8.45 22.36
N LEU A 409 -13.09 8.63 23.15
CA LEU A 409 -14.38 7.97 22.98
C LEU A 409 -15.47 9.02 22.72
N GLY A 410 -16.23 8.84 21.63
CA GLY A 410 -17.37 9.67 21.27
C GLY A 410 -17.04 11.17 21.11
N GLY A 411 -18.02 12.01 21.43
CA GLY A 411 -17.89 13.47 21.34
C GLY A 411 -17.73 13.95 19.90
N SER A 412 -16.59 14.59 19.59
CA SER A 412 -16.26 15.04 18.23
C SER A 412 -15.52 13.99 17.39
N THR A 413 -15.21 12.82 17.97
CA THR A 413 -14.45 11.76 17.30
C THR A 413 -15.40 10.71 16.75
N SER A 414 -15.59 10.71 15.44
CA SER A 414 -16.39 9.71 14.71
C SER A 414 -15.59 8.92 13.67
N LEU A 415 -14.32 9.28 13.46
CA LEU A 415 -13.40 8.59 12.57
C LEU A 415 -12.17 8.11 13.34
N TYR A 416 -11.78 6.86 13.12
CA TYR A 416 -10.60 6.23 13.71
C TYR A 416 -9.79 5.53 12.62
N ALA A 417 -8.47 5.57 12.74
CA ALA A 417 -7.56 4.87 11.82
C ALA A 417 -6.42 4.20 12.58
N ASP A 418 -6.39 2.88 12.56
CA ASP A 418 -5.34 2.08 13.20
C ASP A 418 -4.52 1.34 12.12
N PHE A 419 -3.19 1.43 12.20
CA PHE A 419 -2.26 0.80 11.27
C PHE A 419 -1.48 -0.34 11.96
N SER A 420 -1.48 -1.52 11.33
CA SER A 420 -1.04 -2.80 11.92
C SER A 420 -0.41 -3.71 10.86
N HIS A 421 -0.26 -5.01 11.16
CA HIS A 421 0.30 -6.06 10.30
C HIS A 421 -0.76 -7.06 9.84
N ASP A 422 -0.42 -7.88 8.85
CA ASP A 422 -1.30 -8.95 8.36
C ASP A 422 -1.61 -10.01 9.41
N ASN A 423 -0.63 -10.40 10.22
CA ASN A 423 -0.79 -11.38 11.29
C ASN A 423 -1.85 -10.93 12.30
N ASP A 424 -1.70 -9.70 12.80
CA ASP A 424 -2.59 -9.09 13.78
C ASP A 424 -3.98 -8.85 13.23
N MET A 425 -4.09 -8.35 11.99
CA MET A 425 -5.38 -8.23 11.32
C MET A 425 -6.09 -9.59 11.19
N THR A 426 -5.36 -10.65 10.86
CA THR A 426 -5.91 -12.02 10.78
C THR A 426 -6.44 -12.47 12.14
N ALA A 427 -5.68 -12.22 13.22
CA ALA A 427 -6.11 -12.53 14.59
C ALA A 427 -7.32 -11.72 15.03
N ILE A 428 -7.35 -10.42 14.71
CA ILE A 428 -8.48 -9.52 14.97
C ILE A 428 -9.74 -10.01 14.25
N PHE A 429 -9.64 -10.40 12.99
CA PHE A 429 -10.79 -10.94 12.26
C PHE A 429 -11.30 -12.25 12.87
N GLY A 430 -10.39 -13.09 13.39
CA GLY A 430 -10.74 -14.28 14.16
C GLY A 430 -11.46 -13.94 15.47
N ALA A 431 -10.92 -13.00 16.26
CA ALA A 431 -11.49 -12.56 17.54
C ALA A 431 -12.89 -11.95 17.40
N LEU A 432 -13.11 -11.20 16.30
CA LEU A 432 -14.39 -10.60 15.94
C LEU A 432 -15.37 -11.60 15.30
N GLY A 433 -14.93 -12.84 15.06
CA GLY A 433 -15.74 -13.89 14.47
C GLY A 433 -16.14 -13.68 13.01
N LEU A 434 -15.45 -12.79 12.28
CA LEU A 434 -15.80 -12.37 10.91
C LEU A 434 -15.78 -13.51 9.89
N TYR A 435 -15.07 -14.59 10.21
CA TYR A 435 -14.92 -15.79 9.38
C TYR A 435 -15.26 -17.08 10.17
N ASN A 436 -16.18 -17.02 11.16
CA ASN A 436 -16.54 -18.18 11.97
C ASN A 436 -17.19 -19.34 11.19
N ASN A 437 -17.73 -19.07 10.01
CA ASN A 437 -18.28 -20.11 9.13
C ASN A 437 -17.21 -20.79 8.27
N THR A 438 -15.97 -20.30 8.29
CA THR A 438 -14.84 -20.97 7.66
C THR A 438 -14.49 -22.19 8.47
N ARG A 439 -14.76 -23.38 7.93
CA ARG A 439 -14.28 -24.64 8.52
C ARG A 439 -12.74 -24.68 8.50
N PRO A 440 -12.09 -25.51 9.33
CA PRO A 440 -10.67 -25.78 9.19
C PRO A 440 -10.30 -26.14 7.74
N LEU A 441 -9.28 -25.44 7.22
CA LEU A 441 -8.85 -25.57 5.83
C LEU A 441 -8.14 -26.91 5.60
N LEU A 442 -8.41 -27.58 4.49
CA LEU A 442 -7.73 -28.83 4.16
C LEU A 442 -6.28 -28.55 3.76
N ASN A 443 -5.32 -29.18 4.42
CA ASN A 443 -3.89 -29.03 4.06
C ASN A 443 -3.41 -29.99 2.97
N THR A 444 -4.32 -30.79 2.39
CA THR A 444 -4.01 -31.80 1.35
C THR A 444 -4.72 -31.55 0.02
N THR A 445 -5.70 -30.65 -0.01
CA THR A 445 -6.52 -30.35 -1.20
C THR A 445 -6.80 -28.86 -1.22
N ILE A 446 -6.67 -28.23 -2.38
CA ILE A 446 -7.03 -26.83 -2.58
C ILE A 446 -8.55 -26.65 -2.49
N GLU A 447 -8.98 -25.52 -1.93
CA GLU A 447 -10.39 -25.16 -1.79
C GLU A 447 -10.67 -23.82 -2.49
N ASP A 448 -11.88 -23.65 -3.03
CA ASP A 448 -12.29 -22.34 -3.56
C ASP A 448 -12.53 -21.37 -2.40
N VAL A 449 -12.17 -20.10 -2.58
CA VAL A 449 -12.33 -19.07 -1.53
C VAL A 449 -13.77 -18.91 -1.06
N ARG A 450 -14.77 -19.20 -1.90
CA ARG A 450 -16.19 -19.19 -1.50
C ARG A 450 -16.53 -20.36 -0.59
N GLU A 451 -15.93 -21.53 -0.80
CA GLU A 451 -16.07 -22.70 0.08
C GLU A 451 -15.39 -22.46 1.42
N MET A 452 -14.32 -21.66 1.43
CA MET A 452 -13.64 -21.16 2.64
C MET A 452 -14.38 -19.99 3.33
N GLY A 453 -15.64 -19.71 2.99
CA GLY A 453 -16.41 -18.61 3.60
C GLY A 453 -15.92 -17.20 3.24
N GLY A 454 -15.11 -17.07 2.19
CA GLY A 454 -14.46 -15.83 1.79
C GLY A 454 -13.12 -15.57 2.47
N PHE A 455 -12.56 -16.56 3.20
CA PHE A 455 -11.23 -16.45 3.79
C PHE A 455 -10.15 -16.90 2.80
N SER A 456 -9.28 -15.99 2.42
CA SER A 456 -7.95 -16.27 1.86
C SER A 456 -6.99 -15.17 2.29
N ALA A 457 -5.67 -15.42 2.26
CA ALA A 457 -4.69 -14.39 2.61
C ALA A 457 -4.76 -13.18 1.66
N SER A 458 -5.04 -13.41 0.37
CA SER A 458 -5.20 -12.36 -0.64
C SER A 458 -6.50 -11.57 -0.53
N TRP A 459 -7.58 -12.17 -0.03
CA TRP A 459 -8.86 -11.48 0.19
C TRP A 459 -8.91 -10.71 1.51
N THR A 460 -8.14 -11.15 2.51
CA THR A 460 -8.24 -10.62 3.88
C THR A 460 -7.10 -9.67 4.23
N VAL A 461 -5.86 -10.03 3.94
CA VAL A 461 -4.66 -9.30 4.38
C VAL A 461 -3.61 -9.08 3.27
N PRO A 462 -3.99 -8.65 2.05
CA PRO A 462 -3.02 -8.19 1.05
C PRO A 462 -2.18 -7.00 1.56
N PHE A 463 -1.15 -6.59 0.82
CA PHE A 463 -0.51 -5.30 1.07
C PHE A 463 -1.53 -4.15 0.96
N ALA A 464 -1.46 -3.17 1.87
CA ALA A 464 -2.45 -2.10 2.00
C ALA A 464 -3.90 -2.59 2.22
N ALA A 465 -4.07 -3.79 2.79
CA ALA A 465 -5.38 -4.29 3.22
C ALA A 465 -6.05 -3.28 4.16
N ARG A 466 -7.38 -3.21 4.08
CA ARG A 466 -8.18 -2.41 5.02
C ARG A 466 -9.50 -3.08 5.37
N ALA A 467 -9.87 -2.96 6.63
CA ALA A 467 -11.21 -3.28 7.11
C ALA A 467 -11.89 -2.01 7.61
N TYR A 468 -13.16 -1.83 7.25
CA TYR A 468 -14.00 -0.75 7.73
C TYR A 468 -15.08 -1.28 8.67
N PHE A 469 -15.14 -0.71 9.87
CA PHE A 469 -16.20 -0.96 10.85
C PHE A 469 -17.06 0.28 10.93
N GLU A 470 -18.30 0.17 10.46
CA GLU A 470 -19.24 1.28 10.33
C GLU A 470 -20.34 1.18 11.39
N LYS A 471 -20.79 2.33 11.93
CA LYS A 471 -22.14 2.45 12.48
C LYS A 471 -23.04 3.22 11.54
N LEU A 472 -24.26 2.73 11.39
CA LEU A 472 -25.26 3.25 10.47
C LEU A 472 -26.52 3.60 11.26
N ASP A 473 -26.90 4.87 11.22
CA ASP A 473 -28.21 5.33 11.68
C ASP A 473 -29.17 5.29 10.48
N CYS A 474 -30.30 4.60 10.65
CA CYS A 474 -31.23 4.31 9.56
C CYS A 474 -32.65 4.70 9.93
N VAL A 475 -33.39 5.26 8.96
CA VAL A 475 -34.78 5.68 9.16
C VAL A 475 -35.64 4.49 9.63
N GLY A 476 -36.33 4.68 10.75
CA GLY A 476 -37.24 3.69 11.33
C GLY A 476 -36.56 2.60 12.18
N ALA A 477 -35.23 2.62 12.29
CA ALA A 477 -34.50 1.74 13.20
C ALA A 477 -34.62 2.22 14.65
N SER A 478 -34.66 1.28 15.60
CA SER A 478 -34.70 1.59 17.04
C SER A 478 -33.32 1.88 17.64
N GLU A 479 -32.25 1.45 16.96
CA GLU A 479 -30.85 1.66 17.33
C GLU A 479 -29.97 1.65 16.06
N GLU A 480 -28.70 2.04 16.21
CA GLU A 480 -27.72 2.00 15.13
C GLU A 480 -27.38 0.55 14.72
N TYR A 481 -27.09 0.36 13.44
CA TYR A 481 -26.56 -0.89 12.91
C TYR A 481 -25.03 -0.86 12.84
N VAL A 482 -24.40 -2.03 12.95
CA VAL A 482 -22.98 -2.24 12.61
C VAL A 482 -22.88 -2.92 11.25
N ARG A 483 -21.94 -2.46 10.42
CA ARG A 483 -21.55 -3.11 9.16
C ARG A 483 -20.03 -3.24 9.09
N VAL A 484 -19.54 -4.35 8.54
CA VAL A 484 -18.11 -4.57 8.33
C VAL A 484 -17.81 -4.84 6.86
N LEU A 485 -16.80 -4.13 6.35
CA LEU A 485 -16.23 -4.37 5.02
C LEU A 485 -14.77 -4.78 5.18
N VAL A 486 -14.33 -5.81 4.48
CA VAL A 486 -12.91 -6.19 4.40
C VAL A 486 -12.50 -6.12 2.93
N ASN A 487 -11.60 -5.19 2.60
CA ASN A 487 -11.18 -4.90 1.23
C ASN A 487 -12.37 -4.70 0.29
N ASP A 488 -13.33 -3.89 0.73
CA ASP A 488 -14.62 -3.55 0.08
C ASP A 488 -15.64 -4.70 -0.06
N ARG A 489 -15.29 -5.91 0.36
CA ARG A 489 -16.26 -7.00 0.53
C ARG A 489 -17.07 -6.79 1.80
N VAL A 490 -18.38 -6.61 1.65
CA VAL A 490 -19.31 -6.58 2.79
C VAL A 490 -19.46 -7.98 3.36
N LEU A 491 -19.21 -8.12 4.67
CA LEU A 491 -19.37 -9.39 5.35
C LEU A 491 -20.79 -9.55 5.87
N PRO A 492 -21.47 -10.69 5.59
CA PRO A 492 -22.74 -10.99 6.23
C PRO A 492 -22.44 -11.31 7.69
N LEU A 493 -22.72 -10.38 8.61
CA LEU A 493 -22.44 -10.52 10.05
C LEU A 493 -23.35 -11.57 10.72
N GLU A 494 -23.22 -12.83 10.30
CA GLU A 494 -24.07 -13.94 10.70
C GLU A 494 -23.99 -14.24 12.21
N MET A 495 -22.83 -13.99 12.82
CA MET A 495 -22.61 -14.19 14.27
C MET A 495 -23.54 -13.34 15.16
N CYS A 496 -24.10 -12.25 14.64
CA CYS A 496 -25.06 -11.38 15.33
C CYS A 496 -26.42 -11.32 14.62
N GLY A 497 -26.72 -12.28 13.72
CA GLY A 497 -27.99 -12.32 13.00
C GLY A 497 -28.12 -11.26 11.90
N GLY A 498 -27.04 -11.02 11.15
CA GLY A 498 -26.98 -10.02 10.08
C GLY A 498 -28.14 -10.07 9.08
N ASP A 499 -28.64 -8.89 8.69
CA ASP A 499 -29.68 -8.69 7.70
C ASP A 499 -29.18 -8.92 6.26
N SER A 500 -30.08 -8.76 5.27
CA SER A 500 -29.74 -8.93 3.85
C SER A 500 -28.72 -7.92 3.31
N LEU A 501 -28.40 -6.88 4.08
CA LEU A 501 -27.38 -5.87 3.76
C LEU A 501 -26.09 -6.09 4.56
N GLY A 502 -25.97 -7.23 5.27
CA GLY A 502 -24.80 -7.62 6.04
C GLY A 502 -24.62 -6.84 7.33
N ARG A 503 -25.72 -6.37 7.94
CA ARG A 503 -25.68 -5.53 9.14
C ARG A 503 -26.45 -6.17 10.28
N CYS A 504 -26.00 -5.98 11.51
CA CYS A 504 -26.78 -6.34 12.70
C CYS A 504 -26.89 -5.13 13.62
N THR A 505 -27.84 -5.16 14.57
CA THR A 505 -27.96 -4.05 15.52
C THR A 505 -26.69 -3.95 16.37
N LEU A 506 -26.35 -2.74 16.83
CA LEU A 506 -25.20 -2.52 17.68
C LEU A 506 -25.22 -3.42 18.93
N SER A 507 -26.39 -3.54 19.58
CA SER A 507 -26.61 -4.46 20.69
C SER A 507 -26.24 -5.91 20.35
N SER A 508 -26.74 -6.43 19.23
CA SER A 508 -26.50 -7.81 18.79
C SER A 508 -25.03 -8.03 18.39
N PHE A 509 -24.39 -7.03 17.78
CA PHE A 509 -22.95 -7.08 17.51
C PHE A 509 -22.15 -7.22 18.80
N VAL A 510 -22.41 -6.36 19.79
CA VAL A 510 -21.74 -6.39 21.11
C VAL A 510 -21.96 -7.70 21.86
N ASP A 511 -23.18 -8.26 21.78
CA ASP A 511 -23.51 -9.52 22.43
C ASP A 511 -22.87 -10.73 21.75
N SER A 512 -22.66 -10.67 20.43
CA SER A 512 -21.95 -11.73 19.70
C SER A 512 -20.45 -11.82 20.03
N MET A 513 -19.85 -10.76 20.60
CA MET A 513 -18.42 -10.71 20.97
C MET A 513 -18.11 -11.41 22.30
N GLY A 514 -18.79 -12.52 22.59
CA GLY A 514 -18.63 -13.27 23.84
C GLY A 514 -17.19 -13.75 24.07
N PHE A 515 -16.52 -14.23 23.01
CA PHE A 515 -15.12 -14.68 23.06
C PHE A 515 -14.18 -13.56 23.51
N ALA A 516 -14.18 -12.42 22.80
CA ALA A 516 -13.32 -11.29 23.14
C ALA A 516 -13.64 -10.67 24.51
N ARG A 517 -14.93 -10.52 24.84
CA ARG A 517 -15.36 -9.94 26.13
C ARG A 517 -14.98 -10.80 27.35
N GLN A 518 -14.71 -12.09 27.13
CA GLN A 518 -14.26 -13.02 28.17
C GLN A 518 -12.72 -13.12 28.26
N GLY A 519 -11.98 -12.44 27.38
CA GLY A 519 -10.52 -12.50 27.32
C GLY A 519 -9.98 -13.57 26.37
N GLY A 520 -10.82 -14.21 25.56
CA GLY A 520 -10.43 -15.34 24.72
C GLY A 520 -9.80 -16.47 25.53
N HIS A 521 -8.72 -17.05 25.02
CA HIS A 521 -7.88 -18.03 25.73
C HIS A 521 -6.59 -17.38 26.25
N TRP A 522 -6.65 -16.13 26.70
CA TRP A 522 -5.45 -15.40 27.14
C TRP A 522 -4.81 -15.99 28.40
N ASP A 523 -5.58 -16.70 29.21
CA ASP A 523 -5.08 -17.46 30.37
C ASP A 523 -4.13 -18.60 29.98
N GLU A 524 -4.22 -19.11 28.74
CA GLU A 524 -3.33 -20.13 28.18
C GLU A 524 -2.02 -19.56 27.60
N CYS A 525 -1.81 -18.24 27.63
CA CYS A 525 -0.60 -17.62 27.10
C CYS A 525 0.66 -17.86 27.94
N PHE A 526 0.50 -18.15 29.23
CA PHE A 526 1.59 -18.16 30.22
C PHE A 526 1.68 -19.45 31.03
N VAL A 527 1.07 -20.54 30.53
CA VAL A 527 0.99 -21.85 31.21
C VAL A 527 2.20 -22.74 30.99
#